data_AF-A0A4Y2F334-F1
#
_entry.id   AF-A0A4Y2F334-F1
#
_cell.length_a   1.000
_cell.length_b   1.000
_cell.length_c   1.000
_cell.angle_alpha   90.00
_cell.angle_beta   90.00
_cell.angle_gamma   90.00
#
_symmetry.space_group_name_H-M   'P 1'
#
loop_
_entity.id
_entity.type
_entity.pdbx_description
1 polymer ?
#
loop_
_entity_poly.entity_id
_entity_poly.type
_entity_poly.pdbx_seq_one_letter_code
_entity_poly.pdbx_strand_id
1 'polypeptide(L)'
;MLATVTREHRCPIFGLPKELKGTNLPTHVDVLLSCFEENFKISKQRVPFSTISDIVATQIEITYCKATIPVLSHARIVKMIKAYQETYKKLRKSCNRDQTKGWFKKKQRNS
;
A
#
# COMPACT_ATOMS: atom_id res chain seq x y z
N MET A 1 16.84 -20.06 24.71
CA MET A 1 17.08 -20.10 23.25
C MET A 1 15.77 -19.75 22.56
N LEU A 2 15.66 -18.57 21.93
CA LEU A 2 14.44 -18.12 21.25
C LEU A 2 14.43 -18.71 19.83
N ALA A 3 13.45 -19.55 19.54
CA ALA A 3 13.23 -20.09 18.20
C ALA A 3 12.78 -18.95 17.28
N THR A 4 13.67 -18.49 16.40
CA THR A 4 13.31 -17.59 15.30
C THR A 4 12.53 -18.39 14.27
N VAL A 5 11.20 -18.24 14.29
CA VAL A 5 10.32 -18.78 13.24
C VAL A 5 10.59 -17.99 11.96
N THR A 6 11.52 -18.47 11.14
CA THR A 6 11.71 -18.00 9.77
C THR A 6 10.52 -18.47 8.95
N ARG A 7 9.48 -17.63 8.85
CA ARG A 7 8.44 -17.80 7.83
C ARG A 7 9.11 -17.54 6.48
N GLU A 8 9.19 -18.57 5.63
CA GLU A 8 9.61 -18.36 4.25
C GLU A 8 8.58 -17.46 3.55
N HIS A 9 8.94 -16.19 3.37
CA HIS A 9 8.10 -15.17 2.75
C HIS A 9 8.12 -15.30 1.22
N ARG A 10 7.72 -16.46 0.71
CA ARG A 10 7.57 -16.68 -0.72
C ARG A 10 6.11 -16.46 -1.08
N CYS A 11 5.80 -15.33 -1.71
CA CYS A 11 4.48 -15.15 -2.28
C CYS A 11 4.39 -16.01 -3.56
N PRO A 12 3.34 -16.83 -3.74
CA PRO A 12 3.13 -17.59 -4.97
C PRO A 12 3.02 -16.71 -6.22
N ILE A 13 2.69 -15.43 -6.03
CA ILE A 13 2.45 -14.44 -7.09
C ILE A 13 3.65 -13.50 -7.21
N PHE A 14 4.07 -12.86 -6.10
CA PHE A 14 5.17 -11.87 -6.12
C PHE A 14 6.57 -12.47 -5.96
N GLY A 15 6.69 -13.77 -5.70
CA GLY A 15 7.97 -14.39 -5.37
C GLY A 15 8.51 -13.88 -4.03
N LEU A 16 9.84 -13.69 -3.95
CA LEU A 16 10.48 -13.06 -2.80
C LEU A 16 10.30 -11.53 -2.89
N PRO A 17 9.82 -10.84 -1.84
CA PRO A 17 9.71 -9.39 -1.83
C PRO A 17 11.06 -8.75 -2.17
N LYS A 18 11.07 -7.78 -3.11
CA LYS A 18 12.28 -7.00 -3.35
C LYS A 18 12.61 -6.14 -2.14
N GLU A 19 13.89 -6.09 -1.79
CA GLU A 19 14.37 -5.13 -0.80
C GLU A 19 14.16 -3.70 -1.33
N LEU A 20 13.60 -2.85 -0.46
CA LEU A 20 13.51 -1.42 -0.69
C LEU A 20 14.93 -0.86 -0.77
N LYS A 21 15.23 -0.10 -1.83
CA LYS A 21 16.58 0.44 -2.04
C LYS A 21 16.84 1.59 -1.07
N GLY A 22 17.87 1.45 -0.23
CA GLY A 22 18.40 2.54 0.59
C GLY A 22 18.83 2.11 1.99
N THR A 23 19.76 2.86 2.59
CA THR A 23 20.18 2.73 4.01
C THR A 23 19.29 3.52 4.97
N ASN A 24 18.40 4.38 4.46
CA ASN A 24 17.52 5.24 5.24
C ASN A 24 16.11 4.64 5.35
N LEU A 25 15.33 5.10 6.34
CA LEU A 25 13.93 4.71 6.45
C LEU A 25 13.19 5.04 5.14
N PRO A 26 12.45 4.08 4.57
CA PRO A 26 11.69 4.34 3.36
C PRO A 26 10.67 5.43 3.63
N THR A 27 10.63 6.43 2.75
CA THR A 27 9.61 7.47 2.81
C THR A 27 8.26 6.91 2.35
N HIS A 28 7.19 7.64 2.65
CA HIS A 28 5.85 7.28 2.18
C HIS A 28 5.77 7.12 0.65
N VAL A 29 6.59 7.89 -0.08
CA VAL A 29 6.69 7.80 -1.55
C VAL A 29 7.36 6.49 -1.97
N ASP A 30 8.41 6.07 -1.28
CA ASP A 30 9.14 4.83 -1.59
C ASP A 30 8.28 3.59 -1.38
N VAL A 31 7.48 3.57 -0.31
CA VAL A 31 6.54 2.48 -0.02
C VAL A 31 5.45 2.38 -1.10
N LEU A 32 4.90 3.52 -1.53
CA LEU A 32 3.89 3.55 -2.59
C LEU A 32 4.47 3.11 -3.93
N LEU A 33 5.66 3.60 -4.30
CA LEU A 33 6.32 3.23 -5.56
C LEU A 33 6.62 1.73 -5.61
N SER A 34 7.14 1.15 -4.52
CA SER A 34 7.37 -0.29 -4.42
C SER A 34 6.07 -1.08 -4.59
N CYS A 35 4.97 -0.64 -3.97
CA CYS A 35 3.65 -1.26 -4.19
C CYS A 35 3.23 -1.20 -5.66
N PHE A 36 3.44 -0.08 -6.34
CA PHE A 36 3.07 0.05 -7.75
C PHE A 36 3.95 -0.78 -8.68
N GLU A 37 5.25 -0.86 -8.43
CA GLU A 37 6.19 -1.65 -9.24
C GLU A 37 5.92 -3.17 -9.13
N GLU A 38 5.61 -3.65 -7.93
CA GLU A 38 5.17 -5.04 -7.70
C GLU A 38 3.83 -5.31 -8.41
N ASN A 39 2.90 -4.34 -8.41
CA ASN A 39 1.62 -4.45 -9.13
C ASN A 39 1.75 -4.38 -10.66
N PHE A 40 2.72 -3.62 -11.19
CA PHE A 40 2.87 -3.43 -12.64
C PHE A 40 3.57 -4.60 -13.34
N LYS A 41 4.34 -5.41 -12.61
CA LYS A 41 5.09 -6.54 -13.18
C LYS A 41 4.26 -7.78 -13.49
N ILE A 42 3.03 -7.89 -12.99
CA ILE A 42 2.21 -9.10 -13.18
C ILE A 42 0.81 -8.74 -13.68
N SER A 43 0.57 -9.11 -14.94
CA SER A 43 -0.68 -9.64 -15.50
C SER A 43 -1.96 -9.38 -14.71
N LYS A 44 -2.93 -8.68 -15.35
CA LYS A 44 -4.43 -8.63 -15.28
C LYS A 44 -5.23 -9.26 -14.12
N GLN A 45 -4.64 -9.90 -13.14
CA GLN A 45 -5.28 -10.58 -12.03
C GLN A 45 -5.38 -9.60 -10.87
N ARG A 46 -6.61 -9.13 -10.61
CA ARG A 46 -6.90 -8.24 -9.48
C ARG A 46 -6.62 -9.00 -8.18
N VAL A 47 -5.48 -8.70 -7.57
CA VAL A 47 -5.12 -9.20 -6.24
C VAL A 47 -6.05 -8.52 -5.21
N PRO A 48 -6.64 -9.28 -4.25
CA PRO A 48 -7.43 -8.70 -3.18
C PRO A 48 -6.62 -7.72 -2.34
N PHE A 49 -7.23 -6.59 -1.97
CA PHE A 49 -6.55 -5.59 -1.13
C PHE A 49 -6.13 -6.15 0.24
N SER A 50 -6.83 -7.16 0.76
CA SER A 50 -6.45 -7.85 2.00
C SER A 50 -5.05 -8.47 1.90
N THR A 51 -4.77 -9.16 0.80
CA THR A 51 -3.46 -9.78 0.55
C THR A 51 -2.37 -8.72 0.45
N ILE A 52 -2.66 -7.60 -0.22
CA ILE A 52 -1.74 -6.47 -0.34
C ILE A 52 -1.50 -5.84 1.04
N SER A 53 -2.55 -5.62 1.83
CA SER A 53 -2.43 -5.00 3.15
C SER A 53 -1.61 -5.84 4.13
N ASP A 54 -1.72 -7.17 4.04
CA ASP A 54 -0.99 -8.08 4.91
C ASP A 54 0.51 -8.10 4.54
N ILE A 55 0.84 -8.14 3.23
CA ILE A 55 2.23 -8.05 2.76
C ILE A 55 2.88 -6.74 3.21
N VAL A 56 2.19 -5.61 3.00
CA VAL A 56 2.70 -4.29 3.37
C VAL A 56 2.83 -4.17 4.90
N ALA A 57 1.87 -4.71 5.66
CA ALA A 57 1.95 -4.70 7.12
C ALA A 57 3.17 -5.47 7.65
N THR A 58 3.50 -6.62 7.04
CA THR A 58 4.72 -7.38 7.39
C THR A 58 5.99 -6.59 7.10
N GLN A 59 6.06 -5.87 5.98
CA GLN A 59 7.23 -5.04 5.69
C GLN A 59 7.40 -3.91 6.71
N ILE A 60 6.31 -3.22 7.05
CA ILE A 60 6.31 -2.16 8.07
C ILE A 60 6.77 -2.72 9.42
N GLU A 61 6.26 -3.88 9.81
CA GLU A 61 6.65 -4.57 11.04
C GLU A 61 8.15 -4.87 11.08
N ILE A 62 8.71 -5.43 10.00
CA ILE A 62 10.15 -5.69 9.86
C ILE A 62 10.96 -4.39 9.96
N THR A 63 10.53 -3.32 9.31
CA THR A 63 11.20 -2.01 9.37
C THR A 63 11.19 -1.43 10.79
N TYR A 64 10.07 -1.53 11.50
CA TYR A 64 9.95 -1.06 12.88
C TYR A 64 10.85 -1.86 13.83
N CYS A 65 10.89 -3.19 13.66
CA CYS A 65 11.83 -4.06 14.37
C CYS A 65 13.29 -3.65 14.12
N LYS A 66 13.67 -3.40 12.86
CA LYS A 66 15.04 -2.95 12.50
C LYS A 66 15.38 -1.58 13.09
N ALA A 67 14.38 -0.69 13.19
CA ALA A 67 14.55 0.65 13.73
C ALA A 67 14.49 0.71 15.27
N THR A 68 14.32 -0.43 15.96
CA THR A 68 14.13 -0.50 17.42
C THR A 68 12.94 0.33 17.91
N ILE A 69 11.96 0.59 17.02
CA ILE A 69 10.74 1.32 17.35
C ILE A 69 9.75 0.34 17.95
N PRO A 70 9.02 0.70 19.03
CA PRO A 70 7.97 -0.14 19.57
C PRO A 70 7.00 -0.57 18.47
N VAL A 71 6.99 -1.87 18.19
CA VAL A 71 6.26 -2.45 17.07
C VAL A 71 4.77 -2.35 17.36
N LEU A 72 4.04 -1.58 16.55
CA LEU A 72 2.57 -1.64 16.57
C LEU A 72 2.16 -3.04 16.14
N SER A 73 1.18 -3.65 16.82
CA SER A 73 0.73 -4.99 16.45
C SER A 73 0.35 -5.07 14.97
N HIS A 74 0.67 -6.18 14.31
CA HIS A 74 0.36 -6.40 12.90
C HIS A 74 -1.11 -6.05 12.55
N ALA A 75 -2.04 -6.45 13.40
CA ALA A 75 -3.46 -6.13 13.26
C ALA A 75 -3.75 -4.61 13.28
N ARG A 76 -3.01 -3.83 14.07
CA ARG A 76 -3.12 -2.37 14.12
C ARG A 76 -2.58 -1.74 12.84
N ILE A 77 -1.47 -2.24 12.31
CA ILE A 77 -0.90 -1.80 11.03
C ILE A 77 -1.89 -2.06 9.88
N VAL A 78 -2.45 -3.27 9.80
CA VAL A 78 -3.47 -3.61 8.78
C VAL A 78 -4.72 -2.73 8.91
N LYS A 79 -5.19 -2.43 10.13
CA LYS A 79 -6.31 -1.49 10.35
C LYS A 79 -5.99 -0.10 9.82
N MET A 80 -4.77 0.41 10.06
CA MET A 80 -4.34 1.71 9.55
C MET A 80 -4.29 1.74 8.02
N ILE A 81 -3.70 0.72 7.39
CA ILE A 81 -3.65 0.59 5.92
C ILE A 81 -5.07 0.63 5.32
N LYS A 82 -6.02 -0.10 5.92
CA LYS A 82 -7.42 -0.09 5.49
C LYS A 82 -8.06 1.30 5.65
N ALA A 83 -7.82 1.98 6.77
CA ALA A 83 -8.35 3.33 7.00
C ALA A 83 -7.82 4.34 5.97
N TYR A 84 -6.53 4.26 5.62
CA TYR A 84 -5.96 5.09 4.56
C TYR A 84 -6.58 4.79 3.19
N GLN A 85 -6.80 3.52 2.87
CA GLN A 85 -7.45 3.14 1.61
C GLN A 85 -8.87 3.71 1.51
N GLU A 86 -9.66 3.66 2.58
CA GLU A 86 -11.00 4.23 2.60
C GLU A 86 -11.00 5.75 2.45
N THR A 87 -10.04 6.43 3.08
CA THR A 87 -9.84 7.88 2.92
C THR A 87 -9.50 8.23 1.48
N TYR A 88 -8.58 7.48 0.86
CA TYR A 88 -8.24 7.63 -0.56
C TYR A 88 -9.46 7.42 -1.47
N LYS A 89 -10.27 6.38 -1.23
CA LYS A 89 -11.50 6.13 -2.01
C LYS A 89 -12.48 7.30 -1.90
N LYS A 90 -12.66 7.88 -0.70
CA LYS A 90 -13.52 9.05 -0.49
C LYS A 90 -13.01 10.28 -1.24
N LEU A 91 -11.72 10.58 -1.11
CA LEU A 91 -11.09 11.71 -1.80
C LEU A 91 -11.19 11.56 -3.32
N ARG A 92 -10.90 10.36 -3.85
CA ARG A 92 -11.02 10.07 -5.28
C ARG A 92 -12.45 10.24 -5.79
N LYS A 93 -13.45 9.78 -5.03
CA LYS A 93 -14.87 9.98 -5.37
C LYS A 93 -15.24 11.47 -5.37
N SER A 94 -14.76 12.26 -4.42
CA SER A 94 -14.98 13.70 -4.38
C SER A 94 -14.35 14.39 -5.59
N CYS A 95 -13.08 14.09 -5.87
CA CYS A 95 -12.35 14.65 -7.01
C CYS A 95 -13.07 14.36 -8.35
N ASN A 96 -13.50 13.11 -8.56
CA ASN A 96 -14.25 12.74 -9.76
C ASN A 96 -15.59 13.48 -9.88
N ARG A 97 -16.28 13.72 -8.75
CA ARG A 97 -17.53 14.49 -8.70
C ARG A 97 -17.31 15.95 -9.07
N ASP A 98 -16.23 16.55 -8.60
CA ASP A 98 -15.93 17.95 -8.88
C ASP A 98 -15.45 18.16 -10.31
N GLN A 99 -14.71 17.19 -10.87
CA GLN A 99 -14.38 17.16 -12.30
C GLN A 99 -15.61 17.05 -13.19
N THR A 100 -16.57 16.17 -12.86
CA THR A 100 -17.83 16.05 -13.62
C THR A 100 -18.67 17.32 -13.52
N LYS A 101 -18.81 17.94 -12.34
CA LYS A 101 -19.47 19.25 -12.19
C LYS A 101 -18.81 20.35 -13.02
N GLY A 102 -17.47 20.39 -13.03
CA GLY A 102 -16.71 21.33 -13.86
C GLY A 102 -16.98 21.14 -15.35
N TRP A 103 -17.06 19.89 -15.81
CA TRP A 103 -17.40 19.55 -17.18
C TRP A 103 -18.82 19.98 -17.57
N PHE A 104 -19.83 19.73 -16.71
CA PHE A 104 -21.20 20.19 -16.96
C PHE A 104 -21.33 21.72 -17.01
N LYS A 105 -20.67 22.44 -16.10
CA LYS A 105 -20.64 23.93 -16.11
C LYS A 105 -19.96 24.51 -17.34
N LYS A 106 -18.98 23.80 -17.92
CA LYS A 106 -18.27 24.22 -19.14
C LYS A 106 -19.09 23.95 -20.39
N LYS A 107 -19.85 22.84 -20.42
CA LYS A 107 -20.75 22.48 -21.52
C LYS A 107 -21.95 23.42 -21.67
N GLN A 108 -22.51 23.94 -20.57
CA GLN A 108 -23.59 24.93 -20.62
C GLN A 108 -23.14 26.35 -20.98
N ARG A 109 -21.85 26.66 -20.90
CA ARG A 109 -21.31 28.00 -21.22
C ARG A 109 -20.94 28.18 -22.69
N ASN A 110 -20.90 27.09 -23.45
CA ASN A 110 -20.51 27.02 -24.86
C ASN A 110 -21.68 26.60 -25.77
N SER A 111 -22.92 26.64 -25.27
CA SER A 111 -24.15 26.40 -26.02
C SER A 111 -25.05 27.62 -25.95
#